data_AF-A0A2E7SA19-F1
#
_entry.id   AF-A0A2E7SA19-F1
#
_cell.length_a   1.000
_cell.length_b   1.000
_cell.length_c   1.000
_cell.angle_alpha   90.00
_cell.angle_beta   90.00
_cell.angle_gamma   90.00
#
_symmetry.space_group_name_H-M   'P 1'
#
loop_
_entity.id
_entity.type
_entity.pdbx_description
1 polymer ?
#
loop_
_entity_poly.entity_id
_entity_poly.type
_entity_poly.pdbx_seq_one_letter_code
_entity_poly.pdbx_strand_id
1 'polypeptide(L)'
;MSNLITSDQVEDWVENSMHYGMTKEQIKNFVINGNVTDFKQLRQVLVEIESRNHERKKIKYDLRRKEIQIAKLEAKLEVEDDPFERELIELDIAEYKLDCGKFRVNIRQYDSELQPFLDYINNNFDTIQEVEEAAEYDEETERKYWIARMGKQAAIDIYTTGRIGVGNMDSIAMMREEDQIYAVNIALQYSGLLNSGIAKIQNKMKPYLDKLLADGSEARLPTFDRIEDNLNLDLFNKLTGNSNEQKSLQSTDKSEAG
;
A
#
# COMPACT_ATOMS: atom_id res chain seq x y z
N MET A 1 -0.31 39.53 7.64
CA MET A 1 0.77 38.67 8.17
C MET A 1 0.71 37.37 7.38
N SER A 2 1.78 36.97 6.72
CA SER A 2 1.80 35.71 5.97
C SER A 2 1.80 34.54 6.96
N ASN A 3 0.78 33.68 6.89
CA ASN A 3 0.78 32.37 7.55
C ASN A 3 1.82 31.47 6.85
N LEU A 4 3.10 31.75 7.05
CA LEU A 4 4.17 30.88 6.62
C LEU A 4 4.31 29.78 7.67
N ILE A 5 4.21 28.53 7.23
CA ILE A 5 4.46 27.36 8.05
C ILE A 5 5.96 27.35 8.42
N THR A 6 6.29 27.23 9.70
CA THR A 6 7.67 27.22 10.19
C THR A 6 8.30 25.81 10.10
N SER A 7 9.64 25.72 10.14
CA SER A 7 10.35 24.43 10.17
C SER A 7 9.89 23.59 11.35
N ASP A 8 9.90 24.17 12.56
CA ASP A 8 9.49 23.50 13.79
C ASP A 8 8.05 22.95 13.73
N GLN A 9 7.13 23.67 13.06
CA GLN A 9 5.76 23.21 12.86
C GLN A 9 5.69 21.99 11.93
N VAL A 10 6.51 21.97 10.89
CA VAL A 10 6.58 20.81 9.98
C VAL A 10 7.22 19.63 10.70
N GLU A 11 8.36 19.85 11.36
CA GLU A 11 9.11 18.82 12.09
C GLU A 11 8.23 18.15 13.15
N ASP A 12 7.58 18.94 14.01
CA ASP A 12 6.68 18.42 15.05
C ASP A 12 5.51 17.61 14.46
N TRP A 13 4.86 18.12 13.42
CA TRP A 13 3.74 17.41 12.79
C TRP A 13 4.19 16.11 12.12
N VAL A 14 5.31 16.15 11.41
CA VAL A 14 5.89 15.01 10.70
C VAL A 14 6.26 13.92 11.71
N GLU A 15 6.99 14.26 12.77
CA GLU A 15 7.45 13.31 13.78
C GLU A 15 6.30 12.72 14.60
N ASN A 16 5.29 13.52 14.96
CA ASN A 16 4.25 13.11 15.90
C ASN A 16 2.94 12.63 15.26
N SER A 17 2.65 13.04 14.02
CA SER A 17 1.32 12.87 13.40
C SER A 17 1.33 12.17 12.05
N MET A 18 2.45 12.17 11.31
CA MET A 18 2.47 11.57 9.98
C MET A 18 2.41 10.03 10.05
N HIS A 19 1.60 9.42 9.18
CA HIS A 19 1.56 7.97 9.03
C HIS A 19 2.69 7.51 8.10
N TYR A 20 3.72 6.86 8.65
CA TYR A 20 4.84 6.33 7.86
C TYR A 20 4.69 4.86 7.46
N GLY A 21 3.75 4.15 8.09
CA GLY A 21 3.46 2.75 7.79
C GLY A 21 2.63 2.56 6.52
N MET A 22 2.37 1.30 6.17
CA MET A 22 1.45 0.97 5.08
C MET A 22 0.01 1.34 5.45
N THR A 23 -0.70 1.95 4.50
CA THR A 23 -2.11 2.26 4.67
C THR A 23 -2.99 1.00 4.60
N LYS A 24 -4.22 1.10 5.10
CA LYS A 24 -5.22 0.04 5.01
C LYS A 24 -5.44 -0.41 3.56
N GLU A 25 -5.53 0.53 2.63
CA GLU A 25 -5.68 0.28 1.19
C GLU A 25 -4.47 -0.46 0.63
N GLN A 26 -3.25 -0.08 1.05
CA GLN A 26 -2.04 -0.76 0.61
C GLN A 26 -2.00 -2.21 1.10
N ILE A 27 -2.27 -2.42 2.39
CA ILE A 27 -2.29 -3.75 3.00
C ILE A 27 -3.34 -4.63 2.32
N LYS A 28 -4.58 -4.14 2.17
CA LYS A 28 -5.66 -4.90 1.56
C LYS A 28 -5.34 -5.30 0.12
N ASN A 29 -4.91 -4.35 -0.71
CA ASN A 29 -4.85 -4.58 -2.15
C ASN A 29 -3.53 -5.17 -2.64
N PHE A 30 -2.42 -4.87 -1.96
CA PHE A 30 -1.08 -5.25 -2.43
C PHE A 30 -0.37 -6.27 -1.54
N VAL A 31 -0.80 -6.43 -0.28
CA VAL A 31 -0.26 -7.47 0.61
C VAL A 31 -1.19 -8.68 0.64
N ILE A 32 -2.45 -8.51 1.07
CA ILE A 32 -3.42 -9.60 1.18
C ILE A 32 -3.83 -10.08 -0.22
N ASN A 33 -4.44 -9.20 -1.02
CA ASN A 33 -4.93 -9.55 -2.36
C ASN A 33 -3.82 -9.78 -3.41
N GLY A 34 -2.55 -9.65 -3.02
CA GLY A 34 -1.41 -10.05 -3.86
C GLY A 34 -1.42 -11.57 -4.14
N ASN A 35 -1.95 -12.36 -3.21
CA ASN A 35 -2.11 -13.80 -3.35
C ASN A 35 -3.46 -14.17 -4.00
N VAL A 36 -3.44 -15.23 -4.82
CA VAL A 36 -4.57 -15.60 -5.69
C VAL A 36 -5.63 -16.43 -4.98
N THR A 37 -5.24 -17.22 -3.98
CA THR A 37 -6.15 -18.13 -3.25
C THR A 37 -6.27 -17.73 -1.79
N ASP A 38 -7.45 -17.95 -1.21
CA ASP A 38 -7.77 -17.60 0.18
C ASP A 38 -6.80 -18.25 1.17
N PHE A 39 -6.40 -19.50 0.94
CA PHE A 39 -5.38 -20.18 1.74
C PHE A 39 -4.06 -19.40 1.84
N LYS A 40 -3.53 -18.93 0.70
CA LYS A 40 -2.28 -18.15 0.71
C LYS A 40 -2.48 -16.73 1.21
N GLN A 41 -3.66 -16.16 1.03
CA GLN A 41 -4.02 -14.88 1.65
C GLN A 41 -4.02 -15.00 3.18
N LEU A 42 -4.69 -16.01 3.73
CA LEU A 42 -4.70 -16.30 5.16
C LEU A 42 -3.28 -16.53 5.70
N ARG A 43 -2.47 -17.36 5.03
CA ARG A 43 -1.07 -17.57 5.46
C ARG A 43 -0.26 -16.28 5.44
N GLN A 44 -0.42 -15.43 4.43
CA GLN A 44 0.23 -14.11 4.41
C GLN A 44 -0.23 -13.28 5.60
N VAL A 45 -1.54 -13.20 5.84
CA VAL A 45 -2.13 -12.46 6.97
C VAL A 45 -1.54 -12.93 8.30
N LEU A 46 -1.46 -14.24 8.55
CA LEU A 46 -0.92 -14.80 9.78
C LEU A 46 0.57 -14.49 9.97
N VAL A 47 1.39 -14.62 8.91
CA VAL A 47 2.81 -14.26 8.95
C VAL A 47 3.00 -12.77 9.25
N GLU A 48 2.20 -11.92 8.62
CA GLU A 48 2.27 -10.47 8.80
C GLU A 48 1.81 -10.03 10.20
N ILE A 49 0.82 -10.73 10.78
CA ILE A 49 0.40 -10.54 12.18
C ILE A 49 1.53 -10.95 13.14
N GLU A 50 2.13 -12.12 12.94
CA GLU A 50 3.20 -12.64 13.79
C GLU A 50 4.37 -11.65 13.85
N SER A 51 4.91 -11.29 12.68
CA SER A 51 6.09 -10.43 12.56
C SER A 51 5.85 -9.05 13.18
N ARG A 52 4.74 -8.39 12.83
CA ARG A 52 4.41 -7.05 13.37
C ARG A 52 4.13 -7.08 14.85
N ASN A 53 3.41 -8.09 15.34
CA ASN A 53 3.10 -8.20 16.76
C ASN A 53 4.37 -8.47 17.57
N HIS A 54 5.31 -9.25 17.04
CA HIS A 54 6.62 -9.47 17.65
C HIS A 54 7.39 -8.15 17.79
N GLU A 55 7.57 -7.41 16.69
CA GLU A 55 8.30 -6.13 16.72
C GLU A 55 7.62 -5.09 17.60
N ARG A 56 6.28 -5.00 17.55
CA ARG A 56 5.51 -4.14 18.45
C ARG A 56 5.76 -4.45 19.92
N LYS A 57 5.79 -5.73 20.31
CA LYS A 57 6.07 -6.14 21.70
C LYS A 57 7.50 -5.79 22.10
N LYS A 58 8.47 -6.01 21.21
CA LYS A 58 9.87 -5.66 21.42
C LYS A 58 10.04 -4.15 21.69
N ILE A 59 9.46 -3.29 20.85
CA ILE A 59 9.52 -1.84 21.05
C ILE A 59 8.85 -1.41 22.35
N LYS A 60 7.76 -2.05 22.78
CA LYS A 60 7.16 -1.79 24.10
C LYS A 60 8.14 -2.08 25.24
N TYR A 61 8.94 -3.14 25.14
CA TYR A 61 9.98 -3.42 26.12
C TYR A 61 11.13 -2.41 26.05
N ASP A 62 11.53 -1.98 24.86
CA ASP A 62 12.59 -0.97 24.70
C ASP A 62 12.15 0.40 25.23
N LEU A 63 10.91 0.81 24.97
CA LEU A 63 10.30 1.98 25.59
C LEU A 63 10.36 1.88 27.11
N ARG A 64 9.96 0.74 27.68
CA ARG A 64 9.98 0.56 29.14
C ARG A 64 11.40 0.61 29.71
N ARG A 65 12.39 0.04 29.02
CA ARG A 65 13.80 0.12 29.44
C ARG A 65 14.30 1.55 29.44
N LYS A 66 13.98 2.31 28.38
CA LYS A 66 14.37 3.72 28.22
C LYS A 66 13.72 4.60 29.29
N GLU A 67 12.45 4.39 29.61
CA GLU A 67 11.76 5.05 30.74
C GLU A 67 12.44 4.80 32.09
N ILE A 68 12.89 3.56 32.33
CA ILE A 68 13.64 3.23 33.56
C ILE A 68 15.02 3.93 33.57
N GLN A 69 15.68 4.05 32.42
CA GLN A 69 16.95 4.78 32.31
C GLN A 69 16.76 6.27 32.59
N ILE A 70 15.69 6.88 32.07
CA ILE A 70 15.32 8.27 32.40
C ILE A 70 15.13 8.43 33.91
N ALA A 71 14.34 7.56 34.55
CA ALA A 71 14.11 7.64 35.99
C ALA A 71 15.40 7.51 36.81
N LYS A 72 16.36 6.69 36.35
CA LYS A 72 17.69 6.59 36.98
C LYS A 72 18.51 7.87 36.84
N LEU A 73 18.49 8.48 35.65
CA LEU A 73 19.18 9.74 35.40
C LEU A 73 18.56 10.91 36.17
N GLU A 74 17.23 10.97 36.24
CA GLU A 74 16.50 11.95 37.05
C GLU A 74 16.89 11.82 38.53
N ALA A 75 16.96 10.59 39.07
CA ALA A 75 17.44 10.37 40.43
C ALA A 75 18.94 10.72 40.62
N LYS A 76 19.79 10.53 39.60
CA LYS A 76 21.19 10.95 39.65
C LYS A 76 21.30 12.48 39.66
N LEU A 77 20.48 13.17 38.87
CA LEU A 77 20.46 14.63 38.77
C LEU A 77 20.09 15.31 40.09
N GLU A 78 19.26 14.67 40.92
CA GLU A 78 18.87 15.20 42.24
C GLU A 78 20.05 15.31 43.23
N VAL A 79 21.08 14.48 43.06
CA VAL A 79 22.22 14.39 43.98
C VAL A 79 23.55 14.87 43.37
N GLU A 80 23.53 15.32 42.12
CA GLU A 80 24.71 15.81 41.40
C GLU A 80 24.91 17.31 41.65
N ASP A 81 26.10 17.68 42.11
CA ASP A 81 26.44 19.04 42.51
C ASP A 81 27.23 19.79 41.40
N ASP A 82 27.97 19.07 40.55
CA ASP A 82 28.77 19.70 39.49
C ASP A 82 27.86 20.23 38.37
N PRO A 83 27.90 21.55 38.07
CA PRO A 83 27.00 22.15 37.09
C PRO A 83 27.14 21.57 35.67
N PHE A 84 28.33 21.12 35.26
CA PHE A 84 28.55 20.57 33.92
C PHE A 84 28.01 19.13 33.82
N GLU A 85 28.24 18.31 34.85
CA GLU A 85 27.65 16.96 34.92
C GLU A 85 26.12 17.02 34.98
N ARG A 86 25.55 18.00 35.69
CA ARG A 86 24.09 18.23 35.68
C ARG A 86 23.56 18.50 34.27
N GLU A 87 24.20 19.42 33.54
CA GLU A 87 23.81 19.76 32.17
C GLU A 87 23.92 18.54 31.22
N LEU A 88 25.00 17.75 31.34
CA LEU A 88 25.14 16.51 30.58
C LEU A 88 24.02 15.50 30.88
N ILE A 89 23.67 15.30 32.16
CA ILE A 89 22.57 14.42 32.55
C ILE A 89 21.23 14.94 32.00
N GLU A 90 20.99 16.25 32.01
CA GLU A 90 19.79 16.86 31.44
C GLU A 90 19.69 16.63 29.92
N LEU A 91 20.81 16.74 29.20
CA LEU A 91 20.89 16.42 27.77
C LEU A 91 20.60 14.94 27.49
N ASP A 92 21.19 14.03 28.27
CA ASP A 92 20.92 12.58 28.15
C ASP A 92 19.43 12.26 28.40
N ILE A 93 18.82 12.90 29.41
CA ILE A 93 17.39 12.76 29.70
C ILE A 93 16.56 13.26 28.51
N ALA A 94 16.92 14.40 27.91
CA ALA A 94 16.23 14.95 26.75
C ALA A 94 16.34 14.00 25.54
N GLU A 95 17.53 13.48 25.23
CA GLU A 95 17.74 12.49 24.18
C GLU A 95 16.89 11.24 24.39
N TYR A 96 16.87 10.69 25.61
CA TYR A 96 16.05 9.51 25.91
C TYR A 96 14.55 9.80 25.82
N LYS A 97 14.11 11.03 26.12
CA LYS A 97 12.71 11.44 25.95
C LYS A 97 12.33 11.52 24.45
N LEU A 98 13.25 11.97 23.59
CA LEU A 98 13.07 11.93 22.13
C LEU A 98 12.93 10.49 21.62
N ASP A 99 13.83 9.59 22.04
CA ASP A 99 13.75 8.15 21.73
C ASP A 99 12.38 7.56 22.14
N CYS A 100 11.92 7.87 23.36
CA CYS A 100 10.62 7.43 23.85
C CYS A 100 9.48 7.92 22.96
N GLY A 101 9.56 9.18 22.48
CA GLY A 101 8.63 9.73 21.51
C GLY A 101 8.56 8.88 20.24
N LYS A 102 9.73 8.57 19.67
CA LYS A 102 9.82 7.74 18.45
C LYS A 102 9.27 6.32 18.67
N PHE A 103 9.56 5.69 19.80
CA PHE A 103 9.01 4.37 20.12
C PHE A 103 7.48 4.39 20.20
N ARG A 104 6.88 5.43 20.80
CA ARG A 104 5.42 5.57 20.85
C ARG A 104 4.80 5.76 19.46
N VAL A 105 5.44 6.52 18.58
CA VAL A 105 5.03 6.67 17.18
C VAL A 105 5.05 5.31 16.48
N ASN A 106 6.15 4.55 16.60
CA ASN A 106 6.26 3.23 15.97
C ASN A 106 5.22 2.24 16.51
N ILE A 107 4.93 2.27 17.82
CA ILE A 107 3.87 1.44 18.41
C ILE A 107 2.51 1.76 17.78
N ARG A 108 2.16 3.05 17.65
CA ARG A 108 0.91 3.48 16.99
C ARG A 108 0.84 3.01 15.53
N GLN A 109 1.96 3.04 14.82
CA GLN A 109 2.03 2.54 13.44
C GLN A 109 1.78 1.05 13.37
N TYR A 110 2.43 0.25 14.22
CA TYR A 110 2.15 -1.19 14.27
C TYR A 110 0.70 -1.49 14.67
N ASP A 111 0.12 -0.73 15.60
CA ASP A 111 -1.31 -0.86 15.94
C ASP A 111 -2.20 -0.59 14.72
N SER A 112 -1.91 0.48 13.97
CA SER A 112 -2.63 0.83 12.74
C SER A 112 -2.49 -0.25 11.66
N GLU A 113 -1.27 -0.77 11.44
CA GLU A 113 -1.00 -1.77 10.41
C GLU A 113 -1.54 -3.17 10.77
N LEU A 114 -1.59 -3.53 12.06
CA LEU A 114 -2.17 -4.80 12.51
C LEU A 114 -3.68 -4.83 12.27
N GLN A 115 -4.35 -3.68 12.39
CA GLN A 115 -5.81 -3.64 12.35
C GLN A 115 -6.41 -4.20 11.05
N PRO A 116 -5.95 -3.86 9.83
CA PRO A 116 -6.45 -4.47 8.60
C PRO A 116 -6.30 -5.99 8.52
N PHE A 117 -5.25 -6.56 9.12
CA PHE A 117 -5.05 -8.00 9.16
C PHE A 117 -6.02 -8.68 10.14
N LEU A 118 -6.26 -8.06 11.31
CA LEU A 118 -7.25 -8.53 12.26
C LEU A 118 -8.68 -8.40 11.70
N ASP A 119 -8.96 -7.30 10.99
CA ASP A 119 -10.22 -7.11 10.26
C ASP A 119 -10.42 -8.23 9.23
N TYR A 120 -9.37 -8.64 8.50
CA TYR A 120 -9.46 -9.76 7.56
C TYR A 120 -9.88 -11.05 8.27
N ILE A 121 -9.28 -11.39 9.41
CA ILE A 121 -9.65 -12.60 10.16
C ILE A 121 -11.12 -12.53 10.61
N ASN A 122 -11.51 -11.44 11.28
CA ASN A 122 -12.86 -11.28 11.83
C ASN A 122 -13.96 -11.22 10.76
N ASN A 123 -13.62 -10.86 9.52
CA ASN A 123 -14.59 -10.80 8.42
C ASN A 123 -14.75 -12.14 7.68
N ASN A 124 -13.81 -13.08 7.84
CA ASN A 124 -13.80 -14.33 7.09
C ASN A 124 -13.99 -15.58 7.99
N PHE A 125 -13.81 -15.45 9.31
CA PHE A 125 -13.87 -16.54 10.26
C PHE A 125 -14.62 -16.11 11.53
N ASP A 126 -15.47 -16.99 12.05
CA ASP A 126 -16.25 -16.73 13.26
C ASP A 126 -15.50 -17.19 14.52
N THR A 127 -14.61 -18.19 14.38
CA THR A 127 -13.87 -18.76 15.51
C THR A 127 -12.39 -18.97 15.21
N ILE A 128 -11.58 -19.01 16.27
CA ILE A 128 -10.14 -19.32 16.13
C ILE A 128 -9.89 -20.73 15.59
N GLN A 129 -10.79 -21.67 15.90
CA GLN A 129 -10.68 -23.05 15.41
C GLN A 129 -10.81 -23.11 13.88
N GLU A 130 -11.74 -22.34 13.29
CA GLU A 130 -11.86 -22.24 11.83
C GLU A 130 -10.60 -21.65 11.19
N VAL A 131 -9.96 -20.68 11.85
CA VAL A 131 -8.68 -20.10 11.39
C VAL A 131 -7.58 -21.16 11.44
N GLU A 132 -7.50 -21.94 12.51
CA GLU A 132 -6.51 -23.02 12.66
C GLU A 132 -6.68 -24.10 11.59
N GLU A 133 -7.92 -24.55 11.37
CA GLU A 133 -8.26 -25.54 10.33
C GLU A 133 -7.95 -25.00 8.93
N ALA A 134 -8.30 -23.75 8.62
CA ALA A 134 -8.03 -23.13 7.32
C ALA A 134 -6.53 -22.83 7.09
N ALA A 135 -5.75 -22.67 8.16
CA ALA A 135 -4.31 -22.43 8.08
C ALA A 135 -3.49 -23.73 7.96
N GLU A 136 -4.11 -24.89 8.19
CA GLU A 136 -3.45 -26.19 8.14
C GLU A 136 -2.80 -26.41 6.77
N TYR A 137 -1.55 -26.88 6.79
CA TYR A 137 -0.83 -27.12 5.55
C TYR A 137 -1.37 -28.38 4.86
N ASP A 138 -1.83 -28.20 3.63
CA ASP A 138 -2.24 -29.28 2.75
C ASP A 138 -1.53 -29.16 1.39
N GLU A 139 -0.88 -30.24 0.97
CA GLU A 139 -0.12 -30.29 -0.29
C GLU A 139 -1.03 -30.12 -1.51
N GLU A 140 -2.28 -30.58 -1.44
CA GLU A 140 -3.23 -30.45 -2.54
C GLU A 140 -3.69 -28.98 -2.72
N THR A 141 -3.90 -28.28 -1.61
CA THR A 141 -4.21 -26.84 -1.58
C THR A 141 -3.02 -26.00 -2.04
N GLU A 142 -1.80 -26.36 -1.64
CA GLU A 142 -0.57 -25.72 -2.14
C GLU A 142 -0.45 -25.91 -3.66
N ARG A 143 -0.70 -27.12 -4.16
CA ARG A 143 -0.70 -27.43 -5.59
C ARG A 143 -1.73 -26.58 -6.35
N LYS A 144 -2.98 -26.49 -5.87
CA LYS A 144 -4.03 -25.65 -6.46
C LYS A 144 -3.61 -24.18 -6.55
N TYR A 145 -2.95 -23.66 -5.50
CA TYR A 145 -2.41 -22.31 -5.52
C TYR A 145 -1.38 -22.10 -6.63
N TRP A 146 -0.41 -23.00 -6.79
CA TRP A 146 0.62 -22.84 -7.82
C TRP A 146 0.06 -22.90 -9.24
N ILE A 147 -0.92 -23.78 -9.49
CA ILE A 147 -1.67 -23.81 -10.76
C ILE A 147 -2.31 -22.45 -11.05
N ALA A 148 -3.06 -21.91 -10.08
CA ALA A 148 -3.73 -20.61 -10.23
C ALA A 148 -2.74 -19.45 -10.40
N ARG A 149 -1.63 -19.47 -9.64
CA ARG A 149 -0.59 -18.43 -9.71
C ARG A 149 0.11 -18.42 -11.07
N MET A 150 0.53 -19.58 -11.56
CA MET A 150 1.17 -19.71 -12.87
C MET A 150 0.22 -19.31 -14.00
N GLY A 151 -1.04 -19.74 -13.92
CA GLY A 151 -2.07 -19.33 -14.88
C GLY A 151 -2.28 -17.81 -14.91
N LYS A 152 -2.36 -17.15 -13.74
CA LYS A 152 -2.48 -15.68 -13.63
C LYS A 152 -1.26 -14.98 -14.27
N GLN A 153 -0.05 -15.39 -13.93
CA GLN A 153 1.17 -14.75 -14.47
C GLN A 153 1.29 -14.94 -15.98
N ALA A 154 1.06 -16.15 -16.47
CA ALA A 154 1.04 -16.46 -17.90
C ALA A 154 -0.07 -15.69 -18.66
N ALA A 155 -1.24 -15.46 -18.03
CA ALA A 155 -2.29 -14.65 -18.65
C ALA A 155 -1.86 -13.21 -18.91
N ILE A 156 -1.13 -12.60 -17.95
CA ILE A 156 -0.59 -11.25 -18.09
C ILE A 156 0.44 -11.21 -19.21
N ASP A 157 1.32 -12.22 -19.31
CA ASP A 157 2.28 -12.31 -20.41
C ASP A 157 1.58 -12.41 -21.77
N ILE A 158 0.56 -13.27 -21.89
CA ILE A 158 -0.21 -13.42 -23.12
C ILE A 158 -0.88 -12.09 -23.49
N TYR A 159 -1.48 -11.41 -22.52
CA TYR A 159 -2.13 -10.12 -22.77
C TYR A 159 -1.14 -9.04 -23.22
N THR A 160 0.05 -8.99 -22.61
CA THR A 160 1.02 -7.92 -22.87
C THR A 160 1.95 -8.20 -24.06
N THR A 161 2.25 -9.47 -24.34
CA THR A 161 3.26 -9.87 -25.33
C THR A 161 2.76 -10.85 -26.39
N GLY A 162 1.53 -11.38 -26.25
CA GLY A 162 0.94 -12.37 -27.15
C GLY A 162 1.41 -13.81 -26.92
N ARG A 163 2.32 -14.06 -25.97
CA ARG A 163 2.84 -15.39 -25.64
C ARG A 163 3.12 -15.51 -24.14
N ILE A 164 3.23 -16.73 -23.63
CA ILE A 164 3.72 -16.97 -22.27
C ILE A 164 5.21 -16.60 -22.22
N GLY A 165 5.61 -15.84 -21.21
CA GLY A 165 7.00 -15.46 -21.00
C GLY A 165 7.87 -16.67 -20.64
N VAL A 166 9.15 -16.60 -21.01
CA VAL A 166 10.09 -17.74 -20.87
C VAL A 166 10.14 -18.26 -19.44
N GLY A 167 10.24 -17.38 -18.43
CA GLY A 167 10.32 -17.80 -17.02
C GLY A 167 9.04 -18.47 -16.50
N ASN A 168 7.87 -17.97 -16.89
CA ASN A 168 6.59 -18.57 -16.50
C ASN A 168 6.38 -19.90 -17.22
N MET A 169 6.77 -20.00 -18.49
CA MET A 169 6.71 -21.25 -19.25
C MET A 169 7.64 -22.32 -18.69
N ASP A 170 8.86 -21.94 -18.30
CA ASP A 170 9.83 -22.84 -17.65
C ASP A 170 9.27 -23.37 -16.31
N SER A 171 8.71 -22.48 -15.49
CA SER A 171 8.06 -22.86 -14.22
C SER A 171 6.89 -23.81 -14.44
N ILE A 172 6.05 -23.56 -15.45
CA ILE A 172 4.95 -24.45 -15.83
C ILE A 172 5.50 -25.82 -16.26
N ALA A 173 6.53 -25.87 -17.10
CA ALA A 173 7.09 -27.13 -17.60
C ALA A 173 7.63 -28.05 -16.48
N MET A 174 7.97 -27.51 -15.31
CA MET A 174 8.40 -28.27 -14.13
C MET A 174 7.22 -28.82 -13.29
N MET A 175 5.98 -28.45 -13.59
CA MET A 175 4.77 -28.96 -12.92
C MET A 175 4.38 -30.34 -13.45
N ARG A 176 3.44 -31.02 -12.75
CA ARG A 176 2.82 -32.27 -13.24
C ARG A 176 2.12 -32.02 -14.57
N GLU A 177 2.10 -33.00 -15.48
CA GLU A 177 1.54 -32.82 -16.84
C GLU A 177 0.09 -32.29 -16.82
N GLU A 178 -0.75 -32.84 -15.94
CA GLU A 178 -2.13 -32.37 -15.76
C GLU A 178 -2.21 -30.92 -15.25
N ASP A 179 -1.26 -30.50 -14.38
CA ASP A 179 -1.20 -29.13 -13.85
C ASP A 179 -0.76 -28.12 -14.89
N GLN A 180 0.11 -28.54 -15.81
CA GLN A 180 0.50 -27.72 -16.96
C GLN A 180 -0.73 -27.35 -17.79
N ILE A 181 -1.57 -28.35 -18.09
CA ILE A 181 -2.81 -28.16 -18.83
C ILE A 181 -3.73 -27.19 -18.09
N TYR A 182 -3.89 -27.35 -16.77
CA TYR A 182 -4.72 -26.43 -15.98
C TYR A 182 -4.18 -25.00 -15.95
N ALA A 183 -2.88 -24.82 -15.73
CA ALA A 183 -2.25 -23.49 -15.69
C ALA A 183 -2.39 -22.77 -17.05
N VAL A 184 -2.10 -23.45 -18.15
CA VAL A 184 -2.24 -22.89 -19.51
C VAL A 184 -3.71 -22.60 -19.82
N ASN A 185 -4.63 -23.47 -19.41
CA ASN A 185 -6.06 -23.26 -19.61
C ASN A 185 -6.55 -21.99 -18.87
N ILE A 186 -6.16 -21.82 -17.60
CA ILE A 186 -6.44 -20.59 -16.83
C ILE A 186 -5.86 -19.37 -17.55
N ALA A 187 -4.63 -19.47 -18.05
CA ALA A 187 -3.96 -18.36 -18.73
C ALA A 187 -4.72 -17.88 -19.97
N LEU A 188 -5.16 -18.83 -20.81
CA LEU A 188 -5.94 -18.53 -22.01
C LEU A 188 -7.32 -17.95 -21.68
N GLN A 189 -8.02 -18.50 -20.69
CA GLN A 189 -9.32 -17.97 -20.27
C GLN A 189 -9.19 -16.55 -19.72
N TYR A 190 -8.25 -16.31 -18.80
CA TYR A 190 -8.09 -15.03 -18.13
C TYR A 190 -7.62 -13.93 -19.11
N SER A 191 -6.67 -14.24 -19.99
CA SER A 191 -6.24 -13.31 -21.04
C SER A 191 -7.37 -12.97 -22.03
N GLY A 192 -8.20 -13.95 -22.41
CA GLY A 192 -9.39 -13.72 -23.22
C GLY A 192 -10.43 -12.81 -22.55
N LEU A 193 -10.66 -13.00 -21.25
CA LEU A 193 -11.54 -12.14 -20.46
C LEU A 193 -10.99 -10.71 -20.34
N LEU A 194 -9.69 -10.54 -20.08
CA LEU A 194 -9.02 -9.24 -20.05
C LEU A 194 -9.15 -8.50 -21.38
N ASN A 195 -8.82 -9.17 -22.49
CA ASN A 195 -8.96 -8.63 -23.85
C ASN A 195 -10.39 -8.16 -24.11
N SER A 196 -11.38 -8.98 -23.77
CA SER A 196 -12.80 -8.64 -23.95
C SER A 196 -13.23 -7.45 -23.09
N GLY A 197 -12.77 -7.38 -21.83
CA GLY A 197 -13.04 -6.27 -20.92
C GLY A 197 -12.44 -4.96 -21.41
N ILE A 198 -11.19 -4.99 -21.86
CA ILE A 198 -10.48 -3.81 -22.36
C ILE A 198 -11.07 -3.33 -23.68
N ALA A 199 -11.44 -4.23 -24.59
CA ALA A 199 -12.17 -3.88 -25.80
C ALA A 199 -13.49 -3.15 -25.50
N LYS A 200 -14.25 -3.60 -24.48
CA LYS A 200 -15.46 -2.90 -24.02
C LYS A 200 -15.16 -1.50 -23.48
N ILE A 201 -14.07 -1.33 -22.73
CA ILE A 201 -13.63 -0.02 -22.21
C ILE A 201 -13.21 0.90 -23.37
N GLN A 202 -12.39 0.42 -24.30
CA GLN A 202 -11.97 1.16 -25.49
C GLN A 202 -13.15 1.64 -26.33
N ASN A 203 -14.13 0.76 -26.56
CA ASN A 203 -15.35 1.12 -27.31
C ASN A 203 -16.17 2.21 -26.60
N LYS A 204 -16.22 2.20 -25.26
CA LYS A 204 -16.86 3.28 -24.48
C LYS A 204 -16.08 4.58 -24.53
N MET A 205 -14.75 4.51 -24.61
CA MET A 205 -13.85 5.67 -24.67
C MET A 205 -13.77 6.30 -26.07
N LYS A 206 -14.04 5.53 -27.12
CA LYS A 206 -13.89 5.95 -28.53
C LYS A 206 -14.59 7.30 -28.85
N PRO A 207 -15.86 7.55 -28.47
CA PRO A 207 -16.51 8.82 -28.79
C PRO A 207 -15.83 10.05 -28.14
N TYR A 208 -15.23 9.87 -26.96
CA TYR A 208 -14.46 10.93 -26.29
C TYR A 208 -13.15 11.19 -27.02
N LEU A 209 -12.42 10.13 -27.39
CA LEU A 209 -11.18 10.23 -28.15
C LEU A 209 -11.41 10.86 -29.53
N ASP A 210 -12.48 10.46 -30.23
CA ASP A 210 -12.84 11.01 -31.54
C ASP A 210 -13.11 12.53 -31.46
N LYS A 211 -13.74 13.01 -30.39
CA LYS A 211 -13.94 14.45 -30.15
C LYS A 211 -12.63 15.19 -29.88
N LEU A 212 -11.74 14.60 -29.07
CA LEU A 212 -10.46 15.20 -28.72
C LEU A 212 -9.53 15.31 -29.94
N LEU A 213 -9.60 14.33 -30.85
CA LEU A 213 -8.85 14.35 -32.11
C LEU A 213 -9.45 15.26 -33.19
N ALA A 214 -10.73 15.64 -33.07
CA ALA A 214 -11.42 16.50 -34.03
C ALA A 214 -11.19 18.01 -33.81
N ASP A 215 -10.61 18.40 -32.66
CA ASP A 215 -10.37 19.79 -32.24
C ASP A 215 -9.36 20.55 -33.14
N GLY A 216 -8.58 19.85 -33.97
CA GLY A 216 -7.65 20.47 -34.91
C GLY A 216 -6.34 20.96 -34.27
N SER A 217 -6.17 20.80 -32.95
CA SER A 217 -4.88 20.95 -32.28
C SER A 217 -3.83 19.97 -32.81
N GLU A 218 -2.57 20.41 -32.81
CA GLU A 218 -1.43 19.57 -33.18
C GLU A 218 -1.33 18.34 -32.28
N ALA A 219 -0.95 17.20 -32.86
CA ALA A 219 -0.76 15.96 -32.11
C ALA A 219 0.30 16.15 -31.01
N ARG A 220 -0.13 16.15 -29.75
CA ARG A 220 0.75 16.18 -28.58
C ARG A 220 0.74 14.83 -27.89
N LEU A 221 1.94 14.33 -27.59
CA LEU A 221 2.08 13.17 -26.70
C LEU A 221 1.73 13.62 -25.27
N PRO A 222 0.90 12.87 -24.53
CA PRO A 222 0.61 13.18 -23.14
C PRO A 222 1.89 13.02 -22.30
N THR A 223 2.05 13.90 -21.31
CA THR A 223 3.08 13.79 -20.26
C THR A 223 2.46 13.29 -18.96
N PHE A 224 3.27 12.64 -18.11
CA PHE A 224 2.82 12.21 -16.78
C PHE A 224 2.72 13.35 -15.76
N ASP A 225 3.28 14.52 -16.05
CA ASP A 225 3.10 15.71 -15.22
C ASP A 225 1.63 16.15 -15.25
N ARG A 226 0.96 16.15 -14.09
CA ARG A 226 -0.46 16.47 -13.89
C ARG A 226 -1.40 15.75 -14.88
N ILE A 227 -1.15 14.47 -15.11
CA ILE A 227 -1.92 13.68 -16.08
C ILE A 227 -3.42 13.67 -15.79
N GLU A 228 -3.81 13.82 -14.52
CA GLU A 228 -5.19 13.97 -14.07
C GLU A 228 -5.93 15.13 -14.76
N ASP A 229 -5.24 16.23 -15.05
CA ASP A 229 -5.84 17.42 -15.69
C ASP A 229 -6.25 17.15 -17.14
N ASN A 230 -5.70 16.10 -17.77
CA ASN A 230 -5.85 15.79 -19.19
C ASN A 230 -6.57 14.47 -19.47
N LEU A 231 -7.01 13.75 -18.44
CA LEU A 231 -7.73 12.47 -18.59
C LEU A 231 -9.26 12.68 -18.60
N ASN A 232 -9.99 11.76 -19.25
CA ASN A 232 -11.43 11.65 -19.03
C ASN A 232 -11.67 11.09 -17.63
N LEU A 233 -11.84 12.00 -16.67
CA LEU A 233 -11.99 11.66 -15.27
C LEU A 233 -13.40 11.21 -14.90
N ASP A 234 -14.34 10.95 -15.82
CA ASP A 234 -15.71 10.54 -15.44
C ASP A 234 -15.74 9.29 -14.53
N LEU A 235 -14.78 8.38 -14.70
CA LEU A 235 -14.61 7.23 -13.82
C LEU A 235 -13.90 7.61 -12.51
N PHE A 236 -12.88 8.47 -12.58
CA PHE A 236 -12.13 8.97 -11.42
C PHE A 236 -13.00 9.84 -10.50
N ASN A 237 -13.79 10.75 -11.04
CA ASN A 237 -14.72 11.64 -10.35
C ASN A 237 -15.84 10.87 -9.64
N LYS A 238 -16.30 9.76 -10.23
CA LYS A 238 -17.25 8.83 -9.58
C LYS A 238 -16.64 8.08 -8.39
N LEU A 239 -15.32 7.87 -8.40
CA LEU A 239 -14.60 7.16 -7.35
C LEU A 239 -14.13 8.11 -6.22
N THR A 240 -13.85 9.38 -6.52
CA THR A 240 -13.34 10.37 -5.55
C THR A 240 -14.43 11.25 -4.94
N GLY A 241 -15.66 11.21 -5.45
CA GLY A 241 -16.77 12.03 -4.94
C GLY A 241 -16.62 13.53 -5.16
N ASN A 242 -15.55 13.98 -5.82
CA ASN A 242 -15.28 15.37 -6.10
C ASN A 242 -15.95 15.78 -7.43
N SER A 243 -17.15 16.33 -7.33
CA SER A 243 -17.63 17.31 -8.30
C SER A 243 -16.86 18.62 -8.09
N ASN A 244 -15.56 18.64 -8.41
CA ASN A 244 -14.85 19.89 -8.55
C ASN A 244 -15.21 20.45 -9.92
N GLU A 245 -16.05 21.48 -9.89
CA GLU A 245 -16.24 22.44 -10.97
C GLU A 245 -14.90 22.68 -11.66
N GLN A 246 -14.86 22.43 -12.97
CA GLN A 246 -13.79 22.91 -13.83
C GLN A 246 -13.56 24.38 -13.49
N LYS A 247 -12.48 24.69 -12.77
CA LYS A 247 -11.90 26.02 -12.81
C LYS A 247 -11.37 26.20 -14.22
N SER A 248 -12.27 26.68 -15.09
CA SER A 248 -11.93 27.24 -16.39
C SER A 248 -10.84 28.28 -16.16
N LEU A 249 -9.60 27.91 -16.48
CA LEU A 249 -8.54 28.86 -16.77
C LEU A 249 -8.62 29.16 -18.28
N GLN A 250 -9.76 29.68 -18.74
CA GLN A 250 -9.75 30.54 -19.91
C GLN A 250 -9.60 31.98 -19.43
N SER A 251 -8.33 32.40 -19.34
CA SER A 251 -7.96 33.78 -19.62
C SER A 251 -8.21 34.00 -21.11
N THR A 252 -9.24 34.76 -21.46
CA THR A 252 -9.28 35.46 -22.76
C THR A 252 -9.20 36.94 -22.50
N ASP A 253 -8.13 37.50 -23.05
CA ASP A 253 -7.76 38.89 -23.06
C ASP A 253 -8.90 39.84 -23.46
N LYS A 254 -8.77 41.06 -22.95
CA LYS A 254 -9.52 42.24 -23.41
C LYS A 254 -9.17 42.60 -24.86
N SER A 255 -10.19 42.87 -25.66
CA SER A 255 -10.40 43.97 -26.63
C SER A 255 -11.60 43.56 -27.50
N GLU A 256 -12.56 44.39 -27.90
CA GLU A 256 -12.55 45.73 -28.49
C GLU A 256 -13.88 46.44 -28.13
N ALA A 257 -13.86 47.73 -27.74
CA ALA A 257 -14.33 48.86 -28.54
C ALA A 257 -15.78 48.78 -29.06
N GLY A 258 -16.62 49.68 -28.52
CA GLY A 258 -18.02 49.90 -28.88
C GLY A 258 -18.75 50.66 -27.78
#